data_AF-Q72DJ5-F1
#
_entry.id   AF-Q72DJ5-F1
#
_cell.length_a   1.000
_cell.length_b   1.000
_cell.length_c   1.000
_cell.angle_alpha   90.00
_cell.angle_beta   90.00
_cell.angle_gamma   90.00
#
_symmetry.space_group_name_H-M   'P 1'
#
loop_
_entity.id
_entity.type
_entity.pdbx_description
1 polymer ?
#
loop_
_entity_poly.entity_id
_entity_poly.type
_entity_poly.pdbx_seq_one_letter_code
_entity_poly.pdbx_strand_id
1 'polypeptide(L)'
;MERRMRKHAFVKVDCNCLRRATNFKCKHCGVMEYRSEREIRNLPLSLARCEDAGAPAPSPEEKLRGMFGGGFDCLATGEEGEDSQE
;
A
#
# COMPACT_ATOMS: atom_id res chain seq x y z
N MET A 1 16.17 -19.70 -0.28
CA MET A 1 15.45 -18.69 0.53
C MET A 1 14.67 -17.80 -0.42
N GLU A 2 13.38 -18.07 -0.64
CA GLU A 2 12.53 -17.12 -1.38
C GLU A 2 12.48 -15.81 -0.57
N ARG A 3 13.07 -14.73 -1.11
CA ARG A 3 12.79 -13.39 -0.61
C ARG A 3 11.31 -13.14 -0.88
N ARG A 4 10.46 -13.44 0.09
CA ARG A 4 9.02 -13.13 0.05
C ARG A 4 8.90 -11.64 -0.25
N MET A 5 8.39 -11.30 -1.43
CA MET A 5 8.13 -9.92 -1.81
C MET A 5 7.33 -9.23 -0.71
N ARG A 6 7.78 -8.05 -0.29
CA ARG A 6 7.06 -7.19 0.66
C ARG A 6 6.43 -6.03 -0.09
N LYS A 7 5.34 -5.50 0.46
CA LYS A 7 4.65 -4.33 -0.08
C LYS A 7 4.80 -3.12 0.84
N HIS A 8 4.70 -1.91 0.29
CA HIS A 8 4.66 -0.70 1.08
C HIS A 8 3.41 -0.66 1.97
N ALA A 9 3.54 0.03 3.11
CA ALA A 9 2.42 0.36 3.98
C ALA A 9 2.40 1.88 4.14
N PHE A 10 1.70 2.53 3.22
CA PHE A 10 1.58 3.97 3.11
C PHE A 10 0.60 4.53 4.13
N VAL A 11 1.08 5.43 4.98
CA VAL A 11 0.26 6.26 5.86
C VAL A 11 0.07 7.63 5.23
N LYS A 12 -1.13 8.21 5.40
CA LYS A 12 -1.45 9.57 4.98
C LYS A 12 -0.67 10.56 5.85
N VAL A 13 0.16 11.40 5.23
CA VAL A 13 0.95 12.42 5.94
C VAL A 13 0.32 13.79 5.82
N ASP A 14 -0.03 14.19 4.59
CA ASP A 14 -0.54 15.53 4.32
C ASP A 14 -1.52 15.49 3.14
N CYS A 15 -2.62 16.24 3.25
CA CYS A 15 -3.63 16.33 2.21
C CYS A 15 -3.54 17.71 1.56
N ASN A 16 -3.00 17.78 0.34
CA ASN A 16 -2.98 19.02 -0.40
C ASN A 16 -4.32 19.20 -1.14
N CYS A 17 -5.29 19.78 -0.43
CA CYS A 17 -6.64 20.02 -0.95
C CYS A 17 -6.65 20.90 -2.22
N LEU A 18 -5.71 21.84 -2.35
CA LEU A 18 -5.58 22.70 -3.53
C LEU A 18 -5.16 21.92 -4.78
N ARG A 19 -4.36 20.86 -4.61
CA ARG A 19 -3.88 20.01 -5.71
C ARG A 19 -4.61 18.68 -5.84
N ARG A 20 -5.66 18.45 -5.03
CA ARG A 20 -6.44 17.20 -4.98
C ARG A 20 -5.58 15.93 -4.86
N ALA A 21 -4.47 16.01 -4.13
CA ALA A 21 -3.55 14.90 -3.99
C ALA A 21 -3.05 14.81 -2.55
N THR A 22 -2.81 13.57 -2.12
CA THR A 22 -2.42 13.25 -0.76
C THR A 22 -0.99 12.73 -0.77
N ASN A 23 -0.16 13.28 0.12
CA ASN A 23 1.17 12.78 0.40
C ASN A 23 1.04 11.54 1.28
N PHE A 24 1.51 10.42 0.76
CA PHE A 24 1.62 9.16 1.46
C PHE A 24 3.07 8.85 1.76
N LYS A 25 3.36 8.36 2.97
CA LYS A 25 4.69 7.89 3.35
C LYS A 25 4.63 6.46 3.78
N CYS A 26 5.50 5.61 3.26
CA CYS A 26 5.63 4.24 3.75
C CYS A 26 6.17 4.28 5.19
N LYS A 27 5.47 3.65 6.13
CA LYS A 27 5.91 3.59 7.54
C LYS A 27 7.19 2.78 7.77
N HIS A 28 7.62 1.98 6.78
CA HIS A 28 8.79 1.11 6.87
C HIS A 28 10.02 1.76 6.20
N CYS A 29 10.03 1.85 4.86
CA CYS A 29 11.17 2.40 4.13
C CYS A 29 11.19 3.94 4.02
N GLY A 30 10.12 4.63 4.44
CA GLY A 30 10.04 6.09 4.38
C GLY A 30 9.83 6.70 2.99
N VAL A 31 9.70 5.90 1.92
CA VAL A 31 9.39 6.41 0.57
C VAL A 31 8.10 7.21 0.57
N MET A 32 8.06 8.29 -0.19
CA MET A 32 6.88 9.13 -0.34
C MET A 32 6.26 8.97 -1.72
N GLU A 33 4.95 8.81 -1.75
CA GLU A 33 4.13 8.75 -2.95
C GLU A 33 3.11 9.89 -2.93
N TYR A 34 2.90 10.53 -4.08
CA TYR A 34 1.98 11.64 -4.23
C TYR A 34 0.83 11.24 -5.14
N ARG A 35 -0.22 10.67 -4.55
CA ARG A 35 -1.34 10.05 -5.28
C ARG A 35 -2.66 10.19 -4.51
N SER A 36 -3.75 9.74 -5.11
CA SER A 36 -5.02 9.56 -4.41
C SER A 36 -5.05 8.26 -3.59
N GLU A 37 -5.93 8.19 -2.58
CA GLU A 37 -6.14 6.96 -1.77
C GLU A 37 -6.50 5.76 -2.65
N ARG A 38 -7.31 5.96 -3.70
CA ARG A 38 -7.72 4.90 -4.63
C ARG A 38 -6.53 4.32 -5.42
N GLU A 39 -5.57 5.17 -5.78
CA GLU A 39 -4.35 4.73 -6.47
C GLU A 39 -3.42 3.96 -5.54
N ILE A 40 -3.28 4.41 -4.29
CA ILE A 40 -2.49 3.70 -3.27
C ILE A 40 -3.06 2.31 -2.99
N ARG A 41 -4.39 2.15 -3.02
CA ARG A 41 -5.09 0.87 -2.88
C ARG A 41 -4.96 -0.06 -4.11
N ASN A 42 -4.44 0.43 -5.23
CA ASN A 42 -4.29 -0.33 -6.48
C ASN A 42 -2.94 -0.05 -7.14
N LEU A 43 -1.85 -0.10 -6.38
CA LEU A 43 -0.52 0.09 -6.96
C LEU A 43 -0.08 -1.14 -7.76
N PRO A 44 0.56 -0.96 -8.93
CA PRO A 44 1.16 -2.08 -9.66
C PRO A 44 2.34 -2.66 -8.88
N LEU A 45 2.70 -3.91 -9.18
CA LEU A 45 3.80 -4.66 -8.53
C LEU A 45 5.11 -3.86 -8.40
N SER A 46 5.47 -3.12 -9.46
CA SER A 46 6.70 -2.32 -9.53
C SER A 46 6.74 -1.18 -8.51
N LEU A 47 5.58 -0.58 -8.20
CA LEU A 47 5.45 0.53 -7.26
C LEU A 47 5.03 0.07 -5.87
N ALA A 48 4.43 -1.11 -5.76
CA ALA A 48 4.02 -1.69 -4.49
C ALA A 48 5.21 -2.27 -3.71
N ARG A 49 6.31 -2.65 -4.39
CA ARG A 49 7.41 -3.41 -3.80
C ARG A 49 8.23 -2.60 -2.80
N CYS A 50 8.26 -3.05 -1.55
CA CYS A 50 9.12 -2.51 -0.51
C CYS A 50 10.34 -3.41 -0.27
N GLU A 51 11.50 -2.80 -0.03
CA GLU A 51 12.76 -3.50 0.29
C GLU A 51 12.96 -3.74 1.80
N ASP A 52 12.15 -3.09 2.64
CA ASP A 52 12.23 -3.21 4.08
C ASP A 52 11.80 -4.61 4.55
N ALA A 53 12.61 -5.24 5.41
CA ALA A 53 12.35 -6.59 5.90
C ALA A 53 11.13 -6.67 6.84
N GLY A 54 10.79 -5.57 7.50
CA GLY A 54 9.64 -5.43 8.39
C GLY A 54 8.35 -5.04 7.68
N ALA A 55 8.39 -4.75 6.38
CA ALA A 55 7.20 -4.42 5.60
C ALA A 55 6.25 -5.63 5.45
N PRO A 56 4.93 -5.42 5.35
CA PRO A 56 3.96 -6.51 5.25
C PRO A 56 4.14 -7.30 3.95
N ALA A 57 3.80 -8.58 4.01
CA ALA A 57 3.64 -9.37 2.79
C ALA A 57 2.28 -9.06 2.15
N PRO A 58 2.17 -9.09 0.81
CA PRO A 58 0.87 -9.00 0.15
C PRO A 58 0.00 -10.21 0.50
N SER A 59 -1.31 -10.00 0.64
CA SER A 59 -2.29 -11.05 0.90
C SER A 59 -2.36 -12.02 -0.29
N PRO A 60 -2.87 -13.25 -0.10
CA PRO A 60 -3.08 -14.20 -1.20
C PRO A 60 -3.95 -13.62 -2.32
N GLU A 61 -4.99 -12.85 -1.96
CA GLU A 61 -5.90 -12.21 -2.90
C GLU A 61 -5.19 -11.12 -3.72
N GLU A 62 -4.34 -10.31 -3.08
CA GLU A 62 -3.55 -9.30 -3.77
C GLU A 62 -2.51 -9.92 -4.71
N LYS A 63 -1.89 -11.04 -4.30
CA LYS A 63 -0.98 -11.80 -5.18
C LYS A 63 -1.72 -12.32 -6.40
N LEU A 64 -2.91 -12.88 -6.20
CA LEU A 64 -3.75 -13.37 -7.29
C LEU A 64 -4.14 -12.22 -8.23
N ARG A 65 -4.65 -11.11 -7.68
CA ARG A 65 -4.98 -9.90 -8.45
C ARG A 65 -3.78 -9.38 -9.23
N GLY A 66 -2.62 -9.28 -8.59
CA GLY A 66 -1.37 -8.84 -9.21
C GLY A 66 -0.90 -9.73 -10.36
N MET A 67 -1.14 -11.05 -10.30
CA MET A 67 -0.87 -11.97 -11.40
C MET A 67 -1.77 -11.72 -12.63
N PHE A 68 -3.00 -11.26 -12.42
CA PHE A 68 -3.96 -10.92 -13.49
C PHE A 68 -3.91 -9.43 -13.89
N GLY A 69 -2.83 -8.70 -13.58
CA GLY A 69 -2.67 -7.29 -13.94
C GLY A 69 -3.42 -6.31 -13.03
N GLY A 70 -3.93 -6.77 -11.89
CA GLY A 70 -4.50 -5.94 -10.84
C GLY A 70 -3.43 -5.25 -9.97
N GLY A 71 -3.90 -4.55 -8.93
CA GLY A 71 -3.05 -3.79 -8.01
C GLY A 71 -2.97 -4.38 -6.60
N PHE A 72 -2.00 -3.87 -5.84
CA PHE A 72 -1.75 -4.16 -4.43
C PHE A 72 -2.29 -3.01 -3.58
N ASP A 73 -3.00 -3.34 -2.51
CA ASP A 73 -3.45 -2.36 -1.53
C ASP A 73 -2.27 -2.01 -0.62
N CYS A 74 -1.62 -0.89 -0.91
CA CYS A 74 -0.50 -0.42 -0.11
C CYS A 74 -0.93 0.61 0.93
N LEU A 75 -2.23 0.89 1.08
CA LEU A 75 -2.69 1.81 2.11
C LEU A 75 -2.57 1.08 3.44
N ALA A 76 -1.79 1.65 4.36
CA ALA A 76 -1.81 1.18 5.74
C ALA A 76 -3.21 1.51 6.28
N THR A 77 -4.06 0.49 6.38
CA THR A 77 -5.24 0.60 7.24
C THR A 77 -4.68 0.89 8.63
N GLY A 78 -5.09 2.00 9.22
CA GLY A 78 -4.87 2.23 10.64
C GLY A 78 -5.60 1.09 11.33
N GLU A 79 -4.86 0.08 11.74
CA GLU A 79 -5.37 -1.10 12.41
C GLU A 79 -6.34 -1.93 11.55
N GLU A 80 -6.58 -3.13 12.02
CA GLU A 80 -7.44 -4.11 11.39
C GLU A 80 -8.85 -3.51 11.25
N GLY A 81 -9.48 -3.74 10.10
CA GLY A 81 -10.92 -3.52 9.99
C GLY A 81 -11.66 -4.54 10.84
N GLU A 82 -11.72 -4.32 12.15
CA GLU A 82 -12.88 -4.67 12.96
C GLU A 82 -13.97 -3.63 12.66
N ASP A 83 -14.59 -3.74 11.49
CA ASP A 83 -16.02 -3.47 11.39
C ASP A 83 -16.68 -4.85 11.41
N SER A 84 -16.83 -5.34 12.64
CA SER A 84 -17.79 -6.37 12.95
C SER A 84 -19.15 -5.92 12.44
N GLN A 85 -19.85 -6.87 11.82
CA GLN A 85 -21.23 -6.77 11.39
C GLN A 85 -22.11 -6.13 12.47
N GLU A 86 -22.96 -5.19 12.06
CA GLU A 86 -24.27 -4.96 12.69
C GLU A 86 -25.36 -5.03 11.62
#